data_AF-A0A7R9ISS7-F1
#
_entry.id   AF-A0A7R9ISS7-F1
#
_cell.length_a   1.000
_cell.length_b   1.000
_cell.length_c   1.000
_cell.angle_alpha   90.00
_cell.angle_beta   90.00
_cell.angle_gamma   90.00
#
_symmetry.space_group_name_H-M   'P 1'
#
loop_
_entity.id
_entity.type
_entity.pdbx_description
1 polymer ?
#
loop_
_entity_poly.entity_id
_entity_poly.type
_entity_poly.pdbx_seq_one_letter_code
_entity_poly.pdbx_strand_id
1 'polypeptide(L)'
;AKANFIPNEEALIMIMSMGFTRVQATRALRATDNNVERAADWIFSHQSELDFEESETQPLVNNEPQFSDGESKYQLVAFISHMGTSTMVGHYVCHILRDGHWVIYNDEKVAFSENPPKELGYLYLYKKL
;
A
#
# COMPACT_ATOMS: atom_id res chain seq x y z
N ALA A 1 34.39 -19.96 -3.60
CA ALA A 1 33.42 -20.73 -4.40
C ALA A 1 32.03 -20.23 -4.08
N LYS A 2 31.33 -19.57 -5.03
CA LYS A 2 29.92 -19.20 -4.83
C LYS A 2 29.11 -20.49 -4.85
N ALA A 3 28.49 -20.88 -3.74
CA ALA A 3 27.57 -22.01 -3.71
C ALA A 3 26.51 -21.81 -4.80
N ASN A 4 26.25 -22.85 -5.58
CA ASN A 4 25.14 -22.87 -6.53
C ASN A 4 23.85 -22.88 -5.70
N PHE A 5 23.29 -21.68 -5.46
CA PHE A 5 21.98 -21.55 -4.86
C PHE A 5 20.94 -22.19 -5.80
N ILE A 6 20.18 -23.16 -5.30
CA ILE A 6 19.09 -23.79 -6.03
C ILE A 6 17.80 -23.17 -5.49
N PRO A 7 17.05 -22.39 -6.31
CA PRO A 7 15.76 -21.87 -5.92
C PRO A 7 14.78 -23.03 -5.72
N ASN A 8 13.97 -22.98 -4.67
CA ASN A 8 12.79 -23.83 -4.59
C ASN A 8 11.82 -23.43 -5.72
N GLU A 9 11.48 -24.37 -6.61
CA GLU A 9 10.62 -24.09 -7.78
C GLU A 9 9.20 -23.68 -7.38
N GLU A 10 8.63 -24.22 -6.30
CA GLU A 10 7.30 -23.81 -5.80
C GLU A 10 7.33 -22.37 -5.27
N ALA A 11 8.39 -22.03 -4.53
CA ALA A 11 8.63 -20.69 -4.02
C ALA A 11 8.83 -19.67 -5.15
N LEU A 12 9.55 -20.08 -6.19
CA LEU A 12 9.83 -19.27 -7.37
C LEU A 12 8.54 -19.01 -8.17
N ILE A 13 7.72 -20.04 -8.38
CA ILE A 13 6.41 -19.90 -9.05
C ILE A 13 5.49 -18.97 -8.25
N MET A 14 5.49 -19.06 -6.92
CA MET A 14 4.65 -18.21 -6.07
C MET A 14 5.05 -16.73 -6.14
N ILE A 15 6.33 -16.41 -6.22
CA ILE A 15 6.77 -15.01 -6.36
C ILE A 15 6.52 -14.52 -7.79
N MET A 16 6.76 -15.36 -8.80
CA MET A 16 6.46 -15.00 -10.18
C MET A 16 4.97 -14.74 -10.43
N SER A 17 4.07 -15.46 -9.74
CA SER A 17 2.63 -15.23 -9.85
C SER A 17 2.18 -13.89 -9.24
N MET A 18 3.00 -13.25 -8.41
CA MET A 18 2.79 -11.87 -7.93
C MET A 18 3.13 -10.82 -8.99
N GLY A 19 3.68 -11.21 -10.15
CA GLY A 19 4.01 -10.33 -11.27
C GLY A 19 5.50 -10.05 -11.44
N PHE A 20 6.37 -10.73 -10.69
CA PHE A 20 7.83 -10.55 -10.78
C PHE A 20 8.48 -11.49 -11.79
N THR A 21 9.62 -11.09 -12.35
CA THR A 21 10.35 -11.96 -13.29
C THR A 21 11.06 -13.11 -12.56
N ARG A 22 11.42 -14.16 -13.31
CA ARG A 22 12.18 -15.30 -12.74
C ARG A 22 13.51 -14.87 -12.13
N VAL A 23 14.17 -13.85 -12.70
CA VAL A 23 15.46 -13.34 -12.23
C VAL A 23 15.29 -12.62 -10.90
N GLN A 24 14.28 -11.74 -10.80
CA GLN A 24 13.94 -11.03 -9.58
C GLN A 24 13.53 -12.00 -8.46
N ALA A 25 12.65 -12.97 -8.76
CA ALA A 25 12.22 -14.01 -7.83
C ALA A 25 13.40 -14.87 -7.32
N THR A 26 14.32 -15.27 -8.22
CA THR A 26 15.51 -16.03 -7.85
C THR A 26 16.44 -15.24 -6.93
N ARG A 27 16.61 -13.94 -7.17
CA ARG A 27 17.44 -13.07 -6.34
C ARG A 27 16.82 -12.85 -4.96
N ALA A 28 15.51 -12.63 -4.90
CA ALA A 28 14.79 -12.52 -3.64
C ALA A 28 14.93 -13.80 -2.82
N LEU A 29 14.70 -14.97 -3.42
CA LEU A 29 14.86 -16.27 -2.75
C LEU A 29 16.32 -16.52 -2.31
N ARG A 30 17.30 -16.03 -3.07
CA ARG A 30 18.71 -16.12 -2.69
C ARG A 30 19.04 -15.23 -1.50
N ALA A 31 18.44 -14.05 -1.42
CA ALA A 31 18.65 -13.12 -0.31
C ALA A 31 17.96 -13.58 0.99
N THR A 32 17.00 -14.51 0.88
CA THR A 32 16.15 -14.93 2.00
C THR A 32 16.22 -16.43 2.29
N ASP A 33 17.25 -17.11 1.79
CA ASP A 33 17.50 -18.54 2.02
C ASP A 33 16.29 -19.44 1.66
N ASN A 34 15.69 -19.21 0.48
CA ASN A 34 14.49 -19.89 -0.03
C ASN A 34 13.20 -19.70 0.81
N ASN A 35 13.17 -18.72 1.72
CA ASN A 35 11.94 -18.38 2.44
C ASN A 35 11.04 -17.48 1.58
N VAL A 36 9.85 -17.97 1.23
CA VAL A 36 8.87 -17.29 0.37
C VAL A 36 8.38 -15.98 0.98
N GLU A 37 7.94 -15.99 2.24
CA GLU A 37 7.36 -14.81 2.89
C GLU A 37 8.39 -13.67 2.97
N ARG A 38 9.61 -14.02 3.38
CA ARG A 38 10.71 -13.06 3.42
C ARG A 38 11.11 -12.62 2.02
N ALA A 39 11.09 -13.50 1.02
CA ALA A 39 11.41 -13.15 -0.36
C ALA A 39 10.38 -12.16 -0.94
N ALA A 40 9.09 -12.35 -0.62
CA ALA A 40 8.04 -11.42 -1.00
C ALA A 40 8.23 -10.04 -0.36
N ASP A 41 8.54 -9.96 0.94
CA ASP A 41 8.84 -8.67 1.59
C ASP A 41 10.13 -8.03 1.03
N TRP A 42 11.15 -8.85 0.80
CA TRP A 42 12.43 -8.40 0.25
C TRP A 42 12.28 -7.83 -1.17
N ILE A 43 11.48 -8.48 -2.04
CA ILE A 43 11.29 -8.02 -3.41
C ILE A 43 10.54 -6.69 -3.49
N PHE A 44 9.55 -6.44 -2.61
CA PHE A 44 8.86 -5.15 -2.55
C PHE A 44 9.74 -4.03 -1.99
N SER A 45 10.56 -4.32 -0.99
CA SER A 45 11.48 -3.34 -0.40
C SER A 45 12.66 -2.98 -1.30
N HIS A 46 13.01 -3.85 -2.25
CA HIS A 46 14.14 -3.66 -3.18
C HIS A 46 13.69 -3.60 -4.66
N GLN A 47 12.40 -3.39 -4.92
CA GLN A 47 11.83 -3.43 -6.27
C GLN A 47 12.54 -2.44 -7.21
N SER A 48 12.80 -1.22 -6.74
CA SER A 48 13.51 -0.20 -7.51
C SER A 48 14.88 -0.69 -7.99
N GLU A 49 15.68 -1.31 -7.11
CA GLU A 49 17.02 -1.83 -7.45
C GLU A 49 16.97 -2.97 -8.47
N LEU A 50 15.95 -3.82 -8.37
CA LEU A 50 15.76 -4.97 -9.24
C LEU A 50 15.38 -4.58 -10.67
N ASP A 51 14.62 -3.50 -10.83
CA ASP A 51 14.22 -2.99 -12.15
C ASP A 51 15.38 -2.24 -12.85
N PHE A 52 16.33 -1.67 -12.10
CA PHE A 52 17.53 -1.01 -12.66
C PHE A 52 18.50 -1.99 -13.33
N GLU A 53 18.62 -3.23 -12.82
CA GLU A 53 19.56 -4.20 -13.37
C GLU A 53 19.01 -4.95 -14.62
N GLU A 54 17.69 -5.10 -14.75
CA GLU A 54 17.09 -5.65 -15.99
C GLU A 54 17.12 -4.63 -17.15
N SER A 55 17.22 -3.33 -16.84
CA SER A 55 17.17 -2.25 -17.82
C SER A 55 18.52 -1.86 -18.43
N GLU A 56 19.64 -2.54 -18.12
CA GLU A 56 20.94 -2.29 -18.81
C GLU A 56 20.89 -2.57 -20.34
N THR A 57 19.79 -3.11 -20.87
CA THR A 57 19.56 -3.31 -22.32
C THR A 57 18.52 -2.38 -22.95
N GLN A 58 17.90 -1.45 -22.20
CA GLN A 58 16.92 -0.47 -22.72
C GLN A 58 17.12 0.92 -22.10
N PRO A 59 16.77 2.03 -22.79
CA PRO A 59 17.06 3.37 -22.29
C PRO A 59 16.41 3.59 -20.91
N LEU A 60 17.21 4.13 -19.99
CA LEU A 60 16.91 4.43 -18.58
C LEU A 60 15.53 5.08 -18.42
N VAL A 61 14.52 4.27 -18.07
CA VAL A 61 13.27 4.78 -17.51
C VAL A 61 13.51 4.91 -16.02
N ASN A 62 13.55 6.14 -15.50
CA ASN A 62 13.69 6.38 -14.06
C ASN A 62 12.52 5.73 -13.32
N ASN A 63 12.73 4.55 -12.73
CA ASN A 63 11.80 3.88 -11.82
C ASN A 63 11.82 4.52 -10.43
N GLU A 64 11.80 5.85 -10.38
CA GLU A 64 11.41 6.53 -9.17
C GLU A 64 9.90 6.35 -8.97
N PRO A 65 9.42 6.20 -7.72
CA PRO A 65 7.99 6.14 -7.46
C PRO A 65 7.28 7.31 -8.17
N GLN A 66 6.33 6.97 -9.04
CA GLN A 66 5.61 7.97 -9.81
C GLN A 66 4.58 8.65 -8.89
N PHE A 67 4.93 9.83 -8.40
CA PHE A 67 4.01 10.65 -7.60
C PHE A 67 3.17 11.53 -8.50
N SER A 68 1.86 11.63 -8.22
CA SER A 68 1.01 12.61 -8.90
C SER A 68 1.19 13.99 -8.26
N ASP A 69 1.99 14.85 -8.87
CA ASP A 69 2.18 16.23 -8.41
C ASP A 69 1.07 17.17 -8.96
N GLY A 70 0.96 18.41 -8.43
CA GLY A 70 0.11 19.49 -8.96
C GLY A 70 -0.45 20.40 -7.87
N GLU A 71 -1.58 21.07 -8.11
CA GLU A 71 -2.11 22.07 -7.17
C GLU A 71 -2.29 21.53 -5.74
N SER A 72 -1.85 22.31 -4.75
CA SER A 72 -1.93 21.97 -3.32
C SER A 72 -3.31 22.23 -2.71
N LYS A 73 -4.36 22.22 -3.54
CA LYS A 73 -5.74 22.46 -3.10
C LYS A 73 -6.48 21.14 -2.95
N TYR A 74 -7.07 20.97 -1.78
CA TYR A 74 -7.76 19.75 -1.41
C TYR A 74 -9.09 20.05 -0.74
N GLN A 75 -10.03 19.14 -0.92
CA GLN A 75 -11.31 19.12 -0.22
C GLN A 75 -11.38 17.88 0.68
N LEU A 76 -11.83 18.08 1.91
CA LEU A 76 -12.10 16.98 2.83
C LEU A 76 -13.28 16.15 2.28
N VAL A 77 -13.04 14.85 2.03
CA VAL A 77 -14.06 13.94 1.48
C VAL A 77 -14.45 12.82 2.43
N ALA A 78 -13.58 12.46 3.38
CA ALA A 78 -13.94 11.53 4.43
C ALA A 78 -13.06 11.72 5.66
N PHE A 79 -13.55 11.27 6.81
CA PHE A 79 -12.73 11.12 8.01
C PHE A 79 -13.22 9.92 8.83
N ILE A 80 -12.29 9.29 9.54
CA ILE A 80 -12.53 8.15 10.42
C ILE A 80 -12.28 8.64 11.85
N SER A 81 -13.24 8.40 12.74
CA SER A 81 -13.15 8.78 14.15
C SER A 81 -13.01 7.54 15.03
N HIS A 82 -12.06 7.57 15.95
CA HIS A 82 -12.00 6.64 17.08
C HIS A 82 -12.73 7.26 18.27
N MET A 83 -13.84 6.65 18.69
CA MET A 83 -14.62 7.07 19.84
C MET A 83 -14.18 6.29 21.07
N GLY A 84 -13.32 6.90 21.88
CA GLY A 84 -12.82 6.31 23.12
C GLY A 84 -11.58 7.04 23.63
N THR A 85 -11.35 6.98 24.94
CA THR A 85 -10.16 7.57 25.58
C THR A 85 -9.01 6.58 25.74
N SER A 86 -9.24 5.29 25.46
CA SER A 86 -8.23 4.23 25.52
C SER A 86 -7.65 3.97 24.15
N THR A 87 -6.36 3.64 24.09
CA THR A 87 -5.73 3.15 22.85
C THR A 87 -6.06 1.68 22.57
N MET A 88 -6.55 0.95 23.57
CA MET A 88 -6.84 -0.49 23.49
C MET A 88 -8.30 -0.80 23.20
N VAL A 89 -9.21 0.15 23.47
CA VAL A 89 -10.65 -0.01 23.29
C VAL A 89 -11.30 1.29 22.83
N GLY A 90 -12.30 1.15 21.97
CA GLY A 90 -13.16 2.23 21.50
C GLY A 90 -13.99 1.77 20.32
N HIS A 91 -14.58 2.71 19.60
CA HIS A 91 -15.48 2.43 18.48
C HIS A 91 -15.11 3.26 17.26
N TYR A 92 -14.96 2.62 16.10
CA TYR A 92 -14.63 3.33 14.86
C TYR A 92 -15.89 3.61 14.05
N VAL A 93 -16.06 4.86 13.65
CA VAL A 93 -17.08 5.29 12.69
C VAL A 93 -16.41 6.11 11.59
N CYS A 94 -16.99 6.11 10.40
CA CYS A 94 -16.52 6.98 9.34
C CYS A 94 -17.62 7.92 8.83
N HIS A 95 -17.20 9.11 8.46
CA HIS A 95 -18.03 10.10 7.80
C HIS A 95 -17.50 10.28 6.39
N ILE A 96 -18.37 10.19 5.40
CA ILE A 96 -18.01 10.32 3.99
C ILE A 96 -18.92 11.36 3.34
N LEU A 97 -18.34 12.28 2.59
CA LEU A 97 -19.05 13.23 1.75
C LEU A 97 -19.53 12.53 0.48
N ARG A 98 -20.84 12.37 0.34
CA ARG A 98 -21.51 11.76 -0.82
C ARG A 98 -22.53 12.75 -1.37
N ASP A 99 -22.43 13.06 -2.66
CA ASP A 99 -23.38 13.93 -3.37
C ASP A 99 -23.66 15.25 -2.62
N GLY A 100 -22.60 15.86 -2.06
CA GLY A 100 -22.68 17.11 -1.29
C GLY A 100 -23.14 16.97 0.16
N HIS A 101 -23.52 15.77 0.61
CA HIS A 101 -24.03 15.49 1.94
C HIS A 101 -23.06 14.61 2.74
N TRP A 102 -22.92 14.89 4.03
CA TRP A 102 -22.15 14.03 4.92
C TRP A 102 -23.01 12.86 5.38
N VAL A 103 -22.45 11.66 5.28
CA VAL A 103 -23.09 10.41 5.71
C VAL A 103 -22.21 9.75 6.74
N ILE A 104 -22.76 9.42 7.90
CA ILE A 104 -22.10 8.60 8.91
C ILE A 104 -22.38 7.13 8.60
N TYR A 105 -21.32 6.33 8.60
CA TYR A 105 -21.36 4.88 8.56
C TYR A 105 -20.88 4.37 9.90
N ASN A 106 -21.81 3.77 10.64
CA ASN A 106 -21.60 3.18 11.94
C ASN A 106 -22.07 1.73 11.89
N ASP A 107 -21.19 0.83 11.47
CA ASP A 107 -21.49 -0.57 11.17
C ASP A 107 -22.70 -0.69 10.22
N GLU A 108 -23.77 -1.36 10.67
CA GLU A 108 -25.01 -1.54 9.92
C GLU A 108 -25.86 -0.25 9.84
N LYS A 109 -25.56 0.75 10.67
CA LYS A 109 -26.32 2.00 10.75
C LYS A 109 -25.69 3.06 9.86
N VAL A 110 -26.45 3.46 8.84
CA VAL A 110 -26.07 4.52 7.90
C VAL A 110 -27.08 5.65 7.98
N ALA A 111 -26.59 6.88 8.16
CA ALA A 111 -27.46 8.05 8.30
C ALA A 111 -26.80 9.31 7.74
N PHE A 112 -27.63 10.30 7.38
CA PHE A 112 -27.13 11.64 7.10
C PHE A 112 -26.60 12.29 8.39
N SER A 113 -25.46 12.95 8.29
CA SER A 113 -24.80 13.68 9.37
C SER A 113 -24.81 15.16 9.01
N GLU A 114 -25.77 15.91 9.53
CA GLU A 114 -25.88 17.35 9.26
C GLU A 114 -24.72 18.14 9.86
N ASN A 115 -24.29 17.74 11.05
CA ASN A 115 -23.19 18.36 11.80
C ASN A 115 -22.09 17.32 12.08
N PRO A 116 -21.30 16.92 11.08
CA PRO A 116 -20.24 15.92 11.25
C PRO A 116 -19.13 16.46 12.18
N PRO A 117 -18.67 15.69 13.18
CA PRO A 117 -17.67 16.11 14.15
C PRO A 117 -16.25 16.07 13.56
N LYS A 118 -15.97 16.95 12.59
CA LYS A 118 -14.72 16.97 11.81
C LYS A 118 -13.47 17.24 12.67
N GLU A 119 -13.60 17.78 13.87
CA GLU A 119 -12.46 18.04 14.77
C GLU A 119 -12.03 16.80 15.56
N LEU A 120 -12.90 15.79 15.64
CA LEU A 120 -12.69 14.55 16.39
C LEU A 120 -12.35 13.36 15.46
N GLY A 121 -11.93 13.64 14.22
CA GLY A 121 -11.39 12.63 13.32
C GLY A 121 -9.99 12.21 13.75
N TYR A 122 -9.71 10.92 13.60
CA TYR A 122 -8.39 10.32 13.79
C TYR A 122 -7.60 10.26 12.48
N LEU A 123 -8.26 9.83 11.39
CA LEU A 123 -7.68 9.78 10.05
C LEU A 123 -8.55 10.61 9.08
N TYR A 124 -7.94 11.44 8.25
CA TYR A 124 -8.63 12.31 7.30
C TYR A 124 -8.23 11.97 5.88
N LEU A 125 -9.23 11.93 4.99
CA LEU A 125 -9.05 11.72 3.56
C LEU A 125 -9.43 12.99 2.83
N TYR A 126 -8.45 13.51 2.10
CA TYR A 126 -8.57 14.70 1.28
C TYR A 126 -8.48 14.30 -0.19
N LYS A 127 -9.41 14.80 -1.00
CA LYS A 127 -9.37 14.66 -2.45
C LYS A 127 -8.82 15.96 -3.04
N LYS A 128 -7.82 15.84 -3.92
CA LYS A 128 -7.33 16.96 -4.72
C LYS A 128 -8.47 17.55 -5.55
N LEU A 129 -8.56 18.88 -5.58
CA LEU A 129 -9.57 19.60 -6.38
C LEU A 129 -9.22 19.58 -7.87
#